data_AF-A0A380GNR7-F1
#
_entry.id   AF-A0A380GNR7-F1
#
_cell.length_a   1.000
_cell.length_b   1.000
_cell.length_c   1.000
_cell.angle_alpha   90.00
_cell.angle_beta   90.00
_cell.angle_gamma   90.00
#
_symmetry.space_group_name_H-M   'P 1'
#
loop_
_entity.id
_entity.type
_entity.pdbx_description
1 polymer ?
#
loop_
_entity_poly.entity_id
_entity_poly.type
_entity_poly.pdbx_seq_one_letter_code
_entity_poly.pdbx_strand_id
1 'polypeptide(L)'
;MVLTIINKQYYIISKHITLSGVSFFMRIEQGSEGMKIVVVYGAPMSGKTTYVRNAMTEYDLVFDYDALTHAMTSTKYQQHNDNAHTLVMSMRDKMIDHAKQSDNGVLYIVTTFLSYKLMSEIETHFNTQYKRMDTSLDECKKRIHDSDRPNKEHVMQVIHEWYGKYIYNKKLTDSDELSRKSKALYNSKDWENIKAMAFERDNHLCQICLRKNRNTKANLVHHIIYVKSDYEKALDLDNLMCVCSACHNKIHSKDEKEVFAGEEKQKNVRVIKV
;
A
#
# COMPACT_ATOMS: atom_id res chain seq x y z
N MET A 1 -40.37 -12.86 -37.71
CA MET A 1 -39.20 -12.32 -36.98
C MET A 1 -39.17 -13.00 -35.62
N VAL A 2 -38.29 -13.99 -35.45
CA VAL A 2 -38.20 -14.82 -34.26
C VAL A 2 -37.40 -14.06 -33.20
N LEU A 3 -38.07 -13.60 -32.14
CA LEU A 3 -37.39 -13.14 -30.93
C LEU A 3 -37.33 -14.32 -29.97
N THR A 4 -36.14 -14.92 -29.90
CA THR A 4 -35.76 -15.92 -28.91
C THR A 4 -35.83 -15.28 -27.52
N ILE A 5 -36.86 -15.59 -26.75
CA ILE A 5 -36.96 -15.20 -25.34
C ILE A 5 -36.02 -16.12 -24.56
N ILE A 6 -34.86 -15.58 -24.17
CA ILE A 6 -33.94 -16.22 -23.24
C ILE A 6 -34.63 -16.25 -21.87
N ASN A 7 -34.82 -17.45 -21.35
CA ASN A 7 -35.51 -17.78 -20.12
C ASN A 7 -34.74 -17.24 -18.90
N LYS A 8 -35.09 -16.05 -18.39
CA LYS A 8 -34.67 -15.58 -17.06
C LYS A 8 -35.78 -15.91 -16.06
N GLN A 9 -35.48 -16.80 -15.14
CA GLN A 9 -36.38 -17.25 -14.08
C GLN A 9 -36.49 -16.14 -13.02
N TYR A 10 -37.62 -15.44 -12.98
CA TYR A 10 -37.91 -14.40 -12.00
C TYR A 10 -38.43 -15.03 -10.71
N TYR A 11 -37.76 -14.81 -9.58
CA TYR A 11 -38.32 -15.11 -8.26
C TYR A 11 -38.93 -13.84 -7.65
N ILE A 12 -40.24 -13.87 -7.41
CA ILE A 12 -40.99 -12.82 -6.72
C ILE A 12 -40.74 -12.98 -5.22
N ILE A 13 -40.02 -12.06 -4.58
CA ILE A 13 -39.98 -11.96 -3.12
C ILE A 13 -40.89 -10.81 -2.71
N SER A 14 -42.13 -11.12 -2.33
CA SER A 14 -43.09 -10.14 -1.80
C SER A 14 -42.73 -9.80 -0.35
N LYS A 15 -42.28 -8.56 -0.09
CA LYS A 15 -42.45 -7.95 1.24
C LYS A 15 -43.64 -7.00 1.19
N HIS A 16 -44.75 -7.41 1.81
CA HIS A 16 -45.90 -6.54 2.02
C HIS A 16 -45.51 -5.42 2.99
N ILE A 17 -45.48 -4.18 2.50
CA ILE A 17 -45.50 -2.98 3.35
C ILE A 17 -46.79 -2.24 3.01
N THR A 18 -47.78 -2.32 3.90
CA THR A 18 -49.03 -1.58 3.78
C THR A 18 -48.88 -0.21 4.43
N LEU A 19 -48.80 0.84 3.63
CA LEU A 19 -49.12 2.20 4.02
C LEU A 19 -50.17 2.73 3.03
N SER A 20 -51.38 2.96 3.55
CA SER A 20 -52.47 3.72 2.90
C SER A 20 -52.68 3.48 1.40
N GLY A 21 -53.38 2.40 1.05
CA GLY A 21 -54.34 2.36 -0.05
C GLY A 21 -53.86 2.52 -1.50
N VAL A 22 -52.55 2.67 -1.76
CA VAL A 22 -52.00 2.71 -3.12
C VAL A 22 -51.00 1.57 -3.27
N SER A 23 -51.31 0.58 -4.11
CA SER A 23 -50.34 -0.44 -4.50
C SER A 23 -49.30 0.20 -5.40
N PHE A 24 -48.20 0.67 -4.79
CA PHE A 24 -47.02 1.08 -5.52
C PHE A 24 -46.24 -0.19 -5.88
N PHE A 25 -46.39 -0.68 -7.11
CA PHE A 25 -45.50 -1.70 -7.63
C PHE A 25 -44.15 -1.03 -7.89
N MET A 26 -43.28 -1.02 -6.88
CA MET A 26 -41.88 -0.69 -7.10
C MET A 26 -41.26 -1.86 -7.87
N ARG A 27 -41.14 -1.68 -9.19
CA ARG A 27 -40.40 -2.58 -10.06
C ARG A 27 -38.93 -2.41 -9.66
N ILE A 28 -38.44 -3.26 -8.76
CA ILE A 28 -37.00 -3.40 -8.57
C ILE A 28 -36.51 -4.15 -9.81
N GLU A 29 -36.09 -3.41 -10.83
CA GLU A 29 -35.18 -3.96 -11.82
C GLU A 29 -33.98 -4.50 -11.02
N GLN A 30 -33.74 -5.82 -11.09
CA GLN A 30 -32.45 -6.35 -10.68
C GLN A 30 -31.44 -5.72 -11.63
N GLY A 31 -30.91 -4.57 -11.24
CA GLY A 31 -29.79 -3.92 -11.90
C GLY A 31 -28.73 -4.97 -12.12
N SER A 32 -28.18 -4.99 -13.33
CA SER A 32 -27.05 -5.85 -13.66
C SER A 32 -26.02 -5.76 -12.55
N GLU A 33 -25.52 -6.92 -12.11
CA GLU A 33 -24.44 -6.96 -11.14
C GLU A 33 -23.25 -6.26 -11.79
N GLY A 34 -23.01 -4.98 -11.47
CA GLY A 34 -21.99 -4.16 -12.15
C GLY A 34 -20.66 -4.89 -12.25
N MET A 35 -19.83 -4.50 -13.21
CA MET A 35 -18.57 -5.16 -13.58
C MET A 35 -17.86 -5.65 -12.32
N LYS A 36 -17.54 -6.94 -12.30
CA LYS A 36 -16.99 -7.58 -11.13
C LYS A 36 -15.61 -7.00 -10.85
N ILE A 37 -15.32 -6.58 -9.63
CA ILE A 37 -13.97 -6.15 -9.24
C ILE A 37 -13.29 -7.30 -8.51
N VAL A 38 -12.13 -7.76 -8.99
CA VAL A 38 -11.32 -8.79 -8.34
C VAL A 38 -9.97 -8.21 -7.93
N VAL A 39 -9.79 -8.00 -6.63
CA VAL A 39 -8.51 -7.56 -6.06
C VAL A 39 -7.60 -8.76 -5.82
N VAL A 40 -6.59 -8.91 -6.65
CA VAL A 40 -5.57 -9.96 -6.54
C VAL A 40 -4.40 -9.41 -5.74
N TYR A 41 -4.25 -9.88 -4.51
CA TYR A 41 -3.27 -9.36 -3.55
C TYR A 41 -2.39 -10.47 -2.97
N GLY A 42 -1.15 -10.14 -2.60
CA GLY A 42 -0.13 -11.17 -2.36
C GLY A 42 1.28 -10.61 -2.33
N ALA A 43 2.23 -11.35 -1.77
CA ALA A 43 3.66 -11.00 -1.80
C ALA A 43 4.13 -10.69 -3.25
N PRO A 44 5.17 -9.87 -3.45
CA PRO A 44 5.94 -9.96 -4.69
C PRO A 44 6.35 -11.42 -4.95
N MET A 45 6.48 -11.83 -6.21
CA MET A 45 6.77 -13.23 -6.60
C MET A 45 5.71 -14.30 -6.27
N SER A 46 4.56 -13.95 -5.69
CA SER A 46 3.48 -14.92 -5.43
C SER A 46 2.66 -15.34 -6.66
N GLY A 47 3.00 -14.85 -7.86
CA GLY A 47 2.33 -15.26 -9.11
C GLY A 47 1.01 -14.52 -9.42
N LYS A 48 0.76 -13.36 -8.81
CA LYS A 48 -0.44 -12.54 -9.04
C LYS A 48 -0.74 -12.30 -10.52
N THR A 49 0.25 -11.77 -11.27
CA THR A 49 0.07 -11.44 -12.69
C THR A 49 -0.17 -12.70 -13.52
N THR A 50 0.47 -13.83 -13.19
CA THR A 50 0.24 -15.12 -13.86
C THR A 50 -1.18 -15.63 -13.60
N TYR A 51 -1.68 -15.52 -12.36
CA TYR A 51 -3.05 -15.87 -12.03
C TYR A 51 -4.05 -15.08 -12.87
N VAL A 52 -3.89 -13.76 -12.97
CA VAL A 52 -4.78 -12.91 -13.77
C VAL A 52 -4.72 -13.27 -15.25
N ARG A 53 -3.52 -13.43 -15.83
CA ARG A 53 -3.36 -13.81 -17.25
C ARG A 53 -4.05 -15.14 -17.60
N ASN A 54 -4.06 -16.09 -16.68
CA ASN A 54 -4.70 -17.39 -16.89
C ASN A 54 -6.23 -17.36 -16.69
N ALA A 55 -6.74 -16.37 -15.95
CA ALA A 55 -8.15 -16.26 -15.60
C ALA A 55 -8.93 -15.27 -16.47
N MET A 56 -8.25 -14.28 -17.05
CA MET A 56 -8.88 -13.21 -17.82
C MET A 56 -9.37 -13.67 -19.20
N THR A 57 -10.42 -13.03 -19.66
CA THR A 57 -11.00 -13.15 -21.01
C THR A 57 -10.76 -11.85 -21.81
N GLU A 58 -11.18 -11.83 -23.07
CA GLU A 58 -11.06 -10.65 -23.94
C GLU A 58 -11.92 -9.45 -23.51
N TYR A 59 -12.90 -9.68 -22.63
CA TYR A 59 -13.80 -8.64 -22.10
C TYR A 59 -13.36 -8.07 -20.74
N ASP A 60 -12.24 -8.57 -20.20
CA ASP A 60 -11.76 -8.21 -18.87
C ASP A 60 -10.68 -7.12 -18.92
N LEU A 61 -10.61 -6.33 -17.85
CA LEU A 61 -9.62 -5.27 -17.67
C LEU A 61 -8.65 -5.63 -16.54
N VAL A 62 -7.39 -5.19 -16.67
CA VAL A 62 -6.35 -5.44 -15.66
C VAL A 62 -5.64 -4.15 -15.31
N PHE A 63 -5.73 -3.75 -14.04
CA PHE A 63 -4.83 -2.78 -13.45
C PHE A 63 -3.60 -3.50 -12.87
N ASP A 64 -2.48 -3.41 -13.57
CA ASP A 64 -1.14 -3.82 -13.10
C ASP A 64 -0.21 -2.60 -13.15
N TYR A 65 0.19 -2.11 -11.98
CA TYR A 65 1.00 -0.90 -11.85
C TYR A 65 2.30 -0.97 -12.66
N ASP A 66 2.99 -2.11 -12.59
CA ASP A 66 4.28 -2.30 -13.25
C ASP A 66 4.09 -2.34 -14.77
N ALA A 67 3.02 -2.99 -15.24
CA ALA A 67 2.73 -3.12 -16.68
C ALA A 67 2.34 -1.77 -17.29
N LEU A 68 1.51 -0.99 -16.60
CA LEU A 68 1.13 0.36 -17.05
C LEU A 68 2.33 1.30 -17.03
N THR A 69 3.13 1.29 -15.96
CA THR A 69 4.35 2.11 -15.88
C THR A 69 5.31 1.79 -17.03
N HIS A 70 5.53 0.49 -17.30
CA HIS A 70 6.36 0.03 -18.41
C HIS A 70 5.83 0.52 -19.77
N ALA A 71 4.54 0.31 -20.04
CA ALA A 71 3.90 0.71 -21.30
C ALA A 71 4.00 2.23 -21.55
N MET A 72 3.89 3.04 -20.51
CA MET A 72 3.87 4.50 -20.63
C MET A 72 5.26 5.12 -20.74
N THR A 73 6.29 4.48 -20.19
CA THR A 73 7.61 5.10 -20.04
C THR A 73 8.71 4.41 -20.82
N SER A 74 8.43 3.23 -21.37
CA SER A 74 9.44 2.35 -22.02
C SER A 74 10.64 2.01 -21.12
N THR A 75 10.53 2.25 -19.80
CA THR A 75 11.54 1.79 -18.82
C THR A 75 11.52 0.28 -18.75
N LYS A 76 12.52 -0.33 -18.10
CA LYS A 76 12.44 -1.79 -17.87
C LYS A 76 11.23 -2.09 -16.99
N TYR A 77 10.51 -3.18 -17.29
CA TYR A 77 9.42 -3.65 -16.44
C TYR A 77 9.90 -3.78 -14.99
N GLN A 78 9.10 -3.29 -14.03
CA GLN A 78 9.42 -3.23 -12.59
C GLN A 78 10.56 -2.29 -12.18
N GLN A 79 10.99 -1.41 -13.07
CA GLN A 79 11.80 -0.25 -12.73
C GLN A 79 10.90 0.87 -12.20
N HIS A 80 11.26 1.42 -11.04
CA HIS A 80 10.52 2.54 -10.45
C HIS A 80 10.63 3.80 -11.32
N ASN A 81 9.51 4.51 -11.48
CA ASN A 81 9.44 5.78 -12.19
C ASN A 81 8.44 6.72 -11.47
N ASP A 82 8.98 7.65 -10.69
CA ASP A 82 8.19 8.61 -9.91
C ASP A 82 7.27 9.47 -10.78
N ASN A 83 7.71 9.84 -11.99
CA ASN A 83 6.95 10.71 -12.89
C ASN A 83 5.67 10.04 -13.37
N ALA A 84 5.66 8.71 -13.50
CA ALA A 84 4.49 7.94 -13.91
C ALA A 84 3.51 7.68 -12.77
N HIS A 85 3.96 7.72 -11.51
CA HIS A 85 3.18 7.24 -10.37
C HIS A 85 1.79 7.88 -10.25
N THR A 86 1.72 9.21 -10.27
CA THR A 86 0.46 9.95 -10.12
C THR A 86 -0.54 9.60 -11.23
N LEU A 87 -0.06 9.47 -12.46
CA LEU A 87 -0.91 9.17 -13.62
C LEU A 87 -1.36 7.70 -13.61
N VAL A 88 -0.49 6.76 -13.25
CA VAL A 88 -0.87 5.34 -13.12
C VAL A 88 -1.90 5.16 -11.99
N MET A 89 -1.74 5.87 -10.86
CA MET A 89 -2.74 5.85 -9.80
C MET A 89 -4.08 6.45 -10.25
N SER A 90 -4.09 7.56 -11.01
CA SER A 90 -5.35 8.13 -11.50
C SER A 90 -6.05 7.24 -12.53
N MET A 91 -5.28 6.48 -13.33
CA MET A 91 -5.83 5.43 -14.18
C MET A 91 -6.55 4.35 -13.37
N ARG A 92 -5.96 3.88 -12.26
CA ARG A 92 -6.64 2.93 -11.35
C ARG A 92 -7.98 3.46 -10.89
N ASP A 93 -7.98 4.68 -10.37
CA ASP A 93 -9.17 5.30 -9.80
C ASP A 93 -10.26 5.43 -10.88
N LYS A 94 -9.88 5.78 -12.13
CA LYS A 94 -10.79 5.83 -13.28
C LYS A 94 -11.29 4.45 -13.76
N MET A 95 -10.46 3.42 -13.68
CA MET A 95 -10.89 2.04 -13.99
C MET A 95 -11.92 1.55 -12.97
N ILE A 96 -11.73 1.88 -11.69
CA ILE A 96 -12.70 1.58 -10.62
C ILE A 96 -14.01 2.33 -10.87
N ASP A 97 -13.97 3.62 -11.20
CA ASP A 97 -15.15 4.41 -11.56
C ASP A 97 -15.94 3.76 -12.72
N HIS A 98 -15.22 3.30 -13.75
CA HIS A 98 -15.80 2.63 -14.91
C HIS A 98 -16.44 1.28 -14.55
N ALA A 99 -15.77 0.47 -13.73
CA ALA A 99 -16.29 -0.82 -13.29
C ALA A 99 -17.59 -0.68 -12.47
N LYS A 100 -17.71 0.40 -11.68
CA LYS A 100 -18.94 0.70 -10.93
C LYS A 100 -20.14 1.09 -11.81
N GLN A 101 -19.89 1.52 -13.04
CA GLN A 101 -20.91 2.05 -13.96
C GLN A 101 -21.22 1.12 -15.13
N SER A 102 -20.45 0.03 -15.28
CA SER A 102 -20.55 -0.90 -16.40
C SER A 102 -21.08 -2.25 -15.91
N ASP A 103 -21.62 -3.07 -16.80
CA ASP A 103 -22.38 -4.28 -16.44
C ASP A 103 -21.84 -5.58 -17.05
N ASN A 104 -20.62 -5.57 -17.58
CA ASN A 104 -20.00 -6.73 -18.21
C ASN A 104 -18.49 -6.82 -17.89
N GLY A 105 -17.98 -8.04 -17.79
CA GLY A 105 -16.57 -8.34 -17.57
C GLY A 105 -16.08 -8.24 -16.12
N VAL A 106 -14.78 -8.41 -15.96
CA VAL A 106 -14.07 -8.37 -14.68
C VAL A 106 -12.95 -7.34 -14.73
N LEU A 107 -12.91 -6.44 -13.74
CA LEU A 107 -11.75 -5.61 -13.47
C LEU A 107 -10.85 -6.30 -12.44
N TYR A 108 -9.68 -6.77 -12.88
CA TYR A 108 -8.64 -7.27 -11.99
C TYR A 108 -7.75 -6.13 -11.51
N ILE A 109 -7.56 -6.03 -10.20
CA ILE A 109 -6.61 -5.09 -9.57
C ILE A 109 -5.47 -5.90 -8.97
N VAL A 110 -4.29 -5.83 -9.58
CA VAL A 110 -3.08 -6.49 -9.07
C VAL A 110 -2.39 -5.55 -8.08
N THR A 111 -2.29 -5.96 -6.82
CA THR A 111 -1.59 -5.19 -5.79
C THR A 111 -0.77 -6.09 -4.88
N THR A 112 0.26 -5.55 -4.23
CA THR A 112 0.93 -6.25 -3.14
C THR A 112 0.10 -6.11 -1.87
N PHE A 113 -0.12 -4.87 -1.41
CA PHE A 113 -0.84 -4.55 -0.18
C PHE A 113 -2.20 -3.90 -0.45
N LEU A 114 -3.13 -4.07 0.49
CA LEU A 114 -4.42 -3.39 0.47
C LEU A 114 -4.27 -2.03 1.19
N SER A 115 -4.26 -0.94 0.42
CA SER A 115 -4.23 0.40 1.01
C SER A 115 -5.62 0.84 1.44
N TYR A 116 -5.71 1.69 2.48
CA TYR A 116 -6.99 2.27 2.92
C TYR A 116 -7.72 2.98 1.77
N LYS A 117 -6.98 3.73 0.92
CA LYS A 117 -7.56 4.41 -0.25
C LYS A 117 -8.25 3.41 -1.18
N LEU A 118 -7.54 2.36 -1.60
CA LEU A 118 -8.09 1.32 -2.48
C LEU A 118 -9.33 0.67 -1.86
N MET A 119 -9.25 0.27 -0.58
CA MET A 119 -10.38 -0.36 0.11
C MET A 119 -11.59 0.58 0.17
N SER A 120 -11.41 1.83 0.59
CA SER A 120 -12.50 2.82 0.65
C SER A 120 -13.15 3.10 -0.71
N GLU A 121 -12.38 3.01 -1.79
CA GLU A 121 -12.88 3.20 -3.15
C GLU A 121 -13.74 2.03 -3.61
N ILE A 122 -13.45 0.78 -3.22
CA ILE A 122 -14.14 -0.40 -3.74
C ILE A 122 -15.17 -1.00 -2.76
N GLU A 123 -15.10 -0.67 -1.46
CA GLU A 123 -16.01 -1.18 -0.43
C GLU A 123 -17.50 -0.89 -0.71
N THR A 124 -17.78 0.18 -1.45
CA THR A 124 -19.14 0.55 -1.86
C THR A 124 -19.68 -0.27 -3.04
N HIS A 125 -18.82 -1.03 -3.73
CA HIS A 125 -19.19 -1.86 -4.86
C HIS A 125 -19.48 -3.29 -4.40
N PHE A 126 -20.75 -3.70 -4.49
CA PHE A 126 -21.22 -4.99 -3.96
C PHE A 126 -20.61 -6.20 -4.67
N ASN A 127 -20.18 -6.07 -5.93
CA ASN A 127 -19.58 -7.15 -6.71
C ASN A 127 -18.04 -7.16 -6.63
N THR A 128 -17.50 -6.88 -5.43
CA THR A 128 -16.05 -6.89 -5.16
C THR A 128 -15.63 -8.21 -4.52
N GLN A 129 -14.59 -8.84 -5.05
CA GLN A 129 -13.98 -10.06 -4.53
C GLN A 129 -12.48 -9.88 -4.28
N TYR A 130 -11.97 -10.58 -3.26
CA TYR A 130 -10.56 -10.57 -2.90
C TYR A 130 -9.94 -11.94 -3.15
N LYS A 131 -8.86 -11.97 -3.95
CA LYS A 131 -8.06 -13.17 -4.19
C LYS A 131 -6.68 -12.99 -3.56
N ARG A 132 -6.47 -13.61 -2.40
CA ARG A 132 -5.14 -13.70 -1.79
C ARG A 132 -4.31 -14.76 -2.51
N MET A 133 -3.03 -14.47 -2.75
CA MET A 133 -2.06 -15.47 -3.19
C MET A 133 -1.42 -16.14 -1.99
N ASP A 134 -1.58 -17.45 -1.87
CA ASP A 134 -1.09 -18.28 -0.76
C ASP A 134 0.28 -18.91 -1.03
N THR A 135 1.12 -18.27 -1.86
CA THR A 135 2.51 -18.74 -2.08
C THR A 135 3.30 -18.65 -0.77
N SER A 136 4.25 -19.55 -0.54
CA SER A 136 5.10 -19.49 0.65
C SER A 136 6.20 -18.43 0.51
N LEU A 137 6.77 -18.00 1.64
CA LEU A 137 7.92 -17.11 1.62
C LEU A 137 9.11 -17.71 0.87
N ASP A 138 9.44 -18.98 1.15
CA ASP A 138 10.62 -19.63 0.58
C ASP A 138 10.50 -19.77 -0.94
N GLU A 139 9.29 -20.03 -1.42
CA GLU A 139 9.01 -20.04 -2.86
C GLU A 139 9.14 -18.64 -3.47
N CYS A 140 8.64 -17.59 -2.80
CA CYS A 140 8.83 -16.22 -3.27
C CYS A 140 10.32 -15.82 -3.31
N LYS A 141 11.12 -16.28 -2.33
CA LYS A 141 12.57 -16.08 -2.25
C LYS A 141 13.33 -16.78 -3.37
N LYS A 142 12.97 -18.03 -3.64
CA LYS A 142 13.54 -18.80 -4.74
C LYS A 142 13.27 -18.11 -6.07
N ARG A 143 12.01 -17.70 -6.30
CA ARG A 143 11.62 -16.99 -7.52
C ARG A 143 12.35 -15.65 -7.72
N ILE A 144 12.56 -14.85 -6.67
CA ILE A 144 13.33 -13.61 -6.82
C ILE A 144 14.81 -13.87 -7.09
N HIS A 145 15.40 -14.89 -6.44
CA HIS A 145 16.78 -15.30 -6.68
C HIS A 145 16.98 -15.71 -8.15
N ASP A 146 16.08 -16.52 -8.69
CA ASP A 146 16.15 -17.07 -10.05
C ASP A 146 15.64 -16.10 -11.14
N SER A 147 15.16 -14.91 -10.77
CA SER A 147 14.64 -13.91 -11.72
C SER A 147 15.71 -12.98 -12.28
N ASP A 148 15.43 -12.31 -13.39
CA ASP A 148 16.30 -11.26 -13.97
C ASP A 148 15.99 -9.85 -13.44
N ARG A 149 15.32 -9.73 -12.27
CA ARG A 149 14.94 -8.42 -11.74
C ARG A 149 16.17 -7.60 -11.35
N PRO A 150 16.21 -6.30 -11.69
CA PRO A 150 17.36 -5.43 -11.36
C PRO A 150 17.41 -5.06 -9.86
N ASN A 151 16.28 -5.05 -9.17
CA ASN A 151 16.14 -4.56 -7.78
C ASN A 151 15.80 -5.68 -6.78
N LYS A 152 16.51 -6.83 -6.86
CA LYS A 152 16.22 -8.03 -6.04
C LYS A 152 16.19 -7.75 -4.55
N GLU A 153 17.12 -6.96 -4.03
CA GLU A 153 17.21 -6.63 -2.60
C GLU A 153 15.96 -5.90 -2.10
N HIS A 154 15.53 -4.85 -2.81
CA HIS A 154 14.32 -4.12 -2.47
C HIS A 154 13.07 -5.03 -2.55
N VAL A 155 12.95 -5.84 -3.62
CA VAL A 155 11.82 -6.78 -3.74
C VAL A 155 11.83 -7.81 -2.61
N MET A 156 13.00 -8.27 -2.19
CA MET A 156 13.17 -9.17 -1.04
C MET A 156 12.69 -8.52 0.26
N GLN A 157 12.98 -7.24 0.49
CA GLN A 157 12.47 -6.49 1.65
C GLN A 157 10.93 -6.47 1.66
N VAL A 158 10.30 -6.16 0.52
CA VAL A 158 8.83 -6.12 0.40
C VAL A 158 8.20 -7.51 0.58
N ILE A 159 8.85 -8.58 0.08
CA ILE A 159 8.43 -9.96 0.36
C ILE A 159 8.43 -10.22 1.86
N HIS A 160 9.51 -9.85 2.56
CA HIS A 160 9.63 -10.02 4.00
C HIS A 160 8.59 -9.21 4.78
N GLU A 161 8.31 -7.98 4.35
CA GLU A 161 7.24 -7.13 4.88
C GLU A 161 5.86 -7.82 4.78
N TRP A 162 5.54 -8.37 3.61
CA TRP A 162 4.28 -9.08 3.36
C TRP A 162 4.02 -10.25 4.30
N TYR A 163 5.02 -11.09 4.57
CA TYR A 163 4.88 -12.22 5.50
C TYR A 163 4.95 -11.79 6.97
N GLY A 164 4.84 -10.50 7.26
CA GLY A 164 4.88 -9.97 8.62
C GLY A 164 6.25 -10.15 9.29
N LYS A 165 7.29 -10.52 8.53
CA LYS A 165 8.64 -10.63 9.07
C LYS A 165 9.25 -9.26 9.41
N TYR A 166 8.65 -8.17 8.91
CA TYR A 166 9.11 -6.81 9.19
C TYR A 166 8.06 -5.87 9.82
N ILE A 167 6.75 -6.18 9.80
CA ILE A 167 5.73 -5.24 10.31
C ILE A 167 5.50 -5.35 11.82
N TYR A 168 5.75 -6.49 12.49
CA TYR A 168 5.62 -6.58 13.96
C TYR A 168 6.44 -7.72 14.56
N ASN A 169 7.77 -7.69 14.43
CA ASN A 169 8.72 -8.52 15.22
C ASN A 169 8.57 -10.07 15.06
N LYS A 170 9.57 -10.82 15.56
CA LYS A 170 9.33 -12.14 16.21
C LYS A 170 9.08 -13.37 15.31
N LYS A 171 10.03 -13.72 14.43
CA LYS A 171 10.57 -15.10 14.23
C LYS A 171 11.38 -15.16 12.93
N LEU A 172 12.53 -15.85 12.98
CA LEU A 172 13.51 -16.16 11.91
C LEU A 172 14.70 -15.17 11.86
N THR A 173 15.84 -15.43 12.47
CA THR A 173 16.35 -16.64 13.19
C THR A 173 17.07 -16.21 14.47
N ASP A 174 16.98 -17.03 15.52
CA ASP A 174 17.73 -16.87 16.79
C ASP A 174 19.25 -17.17 16.63
N SER A 175 19.79 -17.15 15.39
CA SER A 175 21.17 -17.52 15.10
C SER A 175 22.18 -16.39 15.26
N ASP A 176 21.78 -15.12 15.10
CA ASP A 176 22.76 -14.03 15.01
C ASP A 176 22.75 -13.19 16.29
N GLU A 177 23.92 -13.06 16.92
CA GLU A 177 24.14 -12.38 18.20
C GLU A 177 23.53 -10.97 18.25
N LEU A 178 23.61 -10.24 17.13
CA LEU A 178 23.08 -8.88 17.00
C LEU A 178 21.56 -8.81 17.14
N SER A 179 20.83 -9.82 16.65
CA SER A 179 19.37 -9.91 16.80
C SER A 179 18.96 -10.10 18.27
N ARG A 180 19.70 -10.94 19.01
CA ARG A 180 19.51 -11.13 20.46
C ARG A 180 19.81 -9.83 21.22
N LYS A 181 20.92 -9.16 20.90
CA LYS A 181 21.29 -7.86 21.48
C LYS A 181 20.25 -6.78 21.22
N SER A 182 19.80 -6.59 19.97
CA SER A 182 18.76 -5.60 19.64
C SER A 182 17.43 -5.89 20.33
N LYS A 183 17.02 -7.16 20.44
CA LYS A 183 15.80 -7.53 21.16
C LYS A 183 15.92 -7.27 22.65
N ALA A 184 17.07 -7.55 23.25
CA ALA A 184 17.32 -7.24 24.66
C ALA A 184 17.27 -5.73 24.89
N LEU A 185 17.90 -4.94 24.02
CA LEU A 185 17.86 -3.48 24.03
C LEU A 185 16.42 -2.94 24.00
N TYR A 186 15.59 -3.32 23.01
CA TYR A 186 14.23 -2.76 22.91
C TYR A 186 13.31 -3.14 24.08
N ASN A 187 13.69 -4.14 24.89
CA ASN A 187 13.00 -4.52 26.12
C ASN A 187 13.69 -4.01 27.40
N SER A 188 14.81 -3.28 27.28
CA SER A 188 15.58 -2.80 28.43
C SER A 188 14.98 -1.51 29.01
N LYS A 189 15.26 -1.27 30.29
CA LYS A 189 14.88 -0.01 30.94
C LYS A 189 15.64 1.18 30.36
N ASP A 190 16.87 0.97 29.93
CA ASP A 190 17.69 2.02 29.30
C ASP A 190 17.03 2.54 28.03
N TRP A 191 16.49 1.64 27.19
CA TRP A 191 15.74 2.05 26.01
C TRP A 191 14.46 2.82 26.37
N GLU A 192 13.71 2.36 27.36
CA GLU A 192 12.51 3.06 27.82
C GLU A 192 12.83 4.47 28.33
N ASN A 193 13.90 4.61 29.12
CA ASN A 193 14.36 5.87 29.70
C ASN A 193 14.81 6.84 28.61
N ILE A 194 15.68 6.41 27.68
CA ILE A 194 16.20 7.30 26.64
C ILE A 194 15.10 7.67 25.63
N LYS A 195 14.15 6.77 25.37
CA LYS A 195 12.97 7.06 24.56
C LYS A 195 12.12 8.16 25.22
N ALA A 196 11.91 8.10 26.53
CA ALA A 196 11.21 9.15 27.27
C ALA A 196 11.97 10.48 27.21
N MET A 197 13.29 10.46 27.38
CA MET A 197 14.15 11.65 27.23
C MET A 197 14.08 12.25 25.83
N ALA A 198 14.07 11.42 24.78
CA ALA A 198 13.90 11.89 23.40
C ALA A 198 12.55 12.58 23.20
N PHE A 199 11.46 12.02 23.73
CA PHE A 199 10.14 12.65 23.67
C PHE A 199 10.08 13.99 24.41
N GLU A 200 10.68 14.08 25.59
CA GLU A 200 10.74 15.32 26.36
C GLU A 200 11.56 16.40 25.61
N ARG A 201 12.77 16.05 25.16
CA ARG A 201 13.65 16.92 24.36
C ARG A 201 12.92 17.46 23.14
N ASP A 202 12.18 16.60 22.44
CA ASP A 202 11.49 16.92 21.20
C ASP A 202 10.11 17.57 21.44
N ASN A 203 9.75 17.91 22.69
CA ASN A 203 8.46 18.46 23.11
C ASN A 203 7.26 17.61 22.63
N HIS A 204 7.44 16.30 22.52
CA HIS A 204 6.48 15.36 21.93
C HIS A 204 6.06 15.68 20.49
N LEU A 205 6.85 16.47 19.76
CA LEU A 205 6.59 16.86 18.37
C LEU A 205 7.44 16.06 17.38
N CYS A 206 6.86 15.84 16.20
CA CYS A 206 7.55 15.26 15.06
C CYS A 206 8.57 16.26 14.50
N GLN A 207 9.85 15.95 14.63
CA GLN A 207 10.93 16.87 14.25
C GLN A 207 10.97 17.13 12.74
N ILE A 208 10.59 16.16 11.91
CA ILE A 208 10.48 16.34 10.45
C ILE A 208 9.33 17.28 10.08
N CYS A 209 8.20 17.18 10.78
CA CYS A 209 7.08 18.10 10.56
C CYS A 209 7.42 19.51 11.06
N LEU A 210 8.10 19.62 12.21
CA LEU A 210 8.48 20.88 12.81
C LEU A 210 9.41 21.69 11.89
N ARG A 211 10.41 21.04 11.27
CA ARG A 211 11.28 21.66 10.23
C ARG A 211 10.49 22.20 9.03
N LYS A 212 9.28 21.68 8.79
CA LYS A 212 8.37 22.12 7.73
C LYS A 212 7.30 23.08 8.25
N ASN A 213 7.52 23.69 9.42
CA ASN A 213 6.59 24.58 10.13
C ASN A 213 5.22 23.93 10.41
N ARG A 214 5.19 22.63 10.73
CA ARG A 214 3.98 21.89 11.10
C ARG A 214 4.11 21.26 12.49
N ASN A 215 3.19 21.60 13.38
CA ASN A 215 3.14 21.07 14.73
C ASN A 215 2.34 19.76 14.76
N THR A 216 3.01 18.64 14.44
CA THR A 216 2.41 17.30 14.50
C THR A 216 2.94 16.54 15.70
N LYS A 217 2.05 15.93 16.49
CA LYS A 217 2.45 15.05 17.60
C LYS A 217 3.27 13.85 17.10
N ALA A 218 4.38 13.56 17.75
CA ALA A 218 5.13 12.34 17.52
C ALA A 218 4.48 11.15 18.24
N ASN A 219 4.53 9.98 17.64
CA ASN A 219 4.00 8.75 18.23
C ASN A 219 5.05 7.64 18.34
N LEU A 220 6.27 7.87 17.83
CA LEU A 220 7.39 6.95 17.94
C LEU A 220 8.72 7.70 17.87
N VAL A 221 9.79 7.00 18.26
CA VAL A 221 11.19 7.45 18.13
C VAL A 221 11.86 6.62 17.04
N HIS A 222 12.61 7.30 16.18
CA HIS A 222 13.36 6.72 15.07
C HIS A 222 14.86 6.86 15.33
N HIS A 223 15.62 5.80 15.03
CA HIS A 223 17.10 5.81 15.04
C HIS A 223 17.62 6.40 13.74
N ILE A 224 18.40 7.48 13.80
CA ILE A 224 19.00 8.15 12.62
C ILE A 224 20.04 7.22 11.96
N ILE A 225 20.89 6.60 12.77
CA ILE A 225 21.75 5.49 12.38
C ILE A 225 21.13 4.22 12.96
N TYR A 226 20.72 3.31 12.08
CA TYR A 226 20.10 2.06 12.50
C TYR A 226 20.99 1.27 13.47
N VAL A 227 20.36 0.68 14.48
CA VAL A 227 21.01 -0.21 15.47
C VAL A 227 21.78 -1.37 14.82
N LYS A 228 21.34 -1.83 13.64
CA LYS A 228 22.04 -2.87 12.89
C LYS A 228 23.30 -2.38 12.19
N SER A 229 23.36 -1.10 11.86
CA SER A 229 24.52 -0.46 11.24
C SER A 229 25.57 -0.11 12.30
N ASP A 230 25.14 0.36 13.46
CA ASP A 230 26.02 0.74 14.57
C ASP A 230 25.28 0.54 15.91
N TYR A 231 25.59 -0.54 16.62
CA TYR A 231 24.92 -0.89 17.89
C TYR A 231 25.32 0.04 19.04
N GLU A 232 26.53 0.60 19.01
CA GLU A 232 27.05 1.48 20.06
C GLU A 232 26.25 2.78 20.14
N LYS A 233 25.63 3.20 19.03
CA LYS A 233 24.75 4.38 18.96
C LYS A 233 23.30 4.11 19.35
N ALA A 234 22.95 2.90 19.77
CA ALA A 234 21.55 2.54 19.99
C ALA A 234 20.91 3.27 21.18
N LEU A 235 21.74 3.67 22.16
CA LEU A 235 21.39 4.46 23.35
C LEU A 235 22.07 5.86 23.33
N ASP A 236 22.39 6.37 22.14
CA ASP A 236 22.82 7.76 21.98
C ASP A 236 21.59 8.63 21.71
N LEU A 237 21.34 9.63 22.56
CA LEU A 237 20.19 10.52 22.44
C LEU A 237 20.22 11.31 21.13
N ASP A 238 21.41 11.68 20.64
CA ASP A 238 21.59 12.42 19.40
C ASP A 238 21.34 11.55 18.16
N ASN A 239 21.38 10.23 18.33
CA ASN A 239 20.98 9.26 17.31
C ASN A 239 19.47 9.01 17.27
N LEU A 240 18.66 9.68 18.11
CA LEU A 240 17.22 9.49 18.20
C LEU A 240 16.44 10.72 17.74
N MET A 241 15.32 10.49 17.05
CA MET A 241 14.41 11.55 16.61
C MET A 241 12.94 11.15 16.79
N CYS A 242 12.15 11.99 17.44
CA CYS A 242 10.70 11.80 17.51
C CYS A 242 10.04 12.14 16.17
N VAL A 243 9.23 11.20 15.67
CA VAL A 243 8.51 11.36 14.39
C VAL A 243 7.06 10.87 14.51
N CYS A 244 6.20 11.35 13.61
CA CYS A 244 4.87 10.76 13.42
C CYS A 244 4.95 9.56 12.47
N SER A 245 3.99 8.63 12.54
CA SER A 245 3.94 7.45 11.67
C SER A 245 4.07 7.77 10.18
N ALA A 246 3.47 8.88 9.72
CA ALA A 246 3.57 9.29 8.32
C ALA A 246 5.01 9.68 7.91
N CYS A 247 5.75 10.34 8.80
CA CYS A 247 7.16 10.68 8.53
C CYS A 247 8.07 9.46 8.71
N HIS A 248 7.79 8.61 9.70
CA HIS A 248 8.50 7.35 9.88
C HIS A 248 8.41 6.46 8.64
N ASN A 249 7.19 6.23 8.13
CA ASN A 249 6.99 5.44 6.91
C ASN A 249 7.68 6.08 5.71
N LYS A 250 7.76 7.41 5.66
CA LYS A 250 8.50 8.12 4.60
C LYS A 250 9.99 7.86 4.66
N ILE A 251 10.59 7.89 5.86
CA ILE A 251 12.01 7.56 6.07
C ILE A 251 12.31 6.14 5.60
N HIS A 252 11.43 5.17 5.87
CA HIS A 252 11.62 3.80 5.38
C HIS A 252 11.32 3.61 3.88
N SER A 253 10.55 4.51 3.28
CA SER A 253 10.16 4.44 1.85
C SER A 253 11.10 5.17 0.89
N LYS A 254 12.00 6.03 1.38
CA LYS A 254 12.93 6.86 0.60
C LYS A 254 14.34 6.77 1.19
N ASP A 255 15.38 7.05 0.43
CA ASP A 255 16.72 7.21 1.00
C ASP A 255 16.72 8.34 2.04
N GLU A 256 17.26 8.07 3.24
CA GLU A 256 17.29 9.02 4.37
C GLU A 256 17.78 10.41 3.97
N LYS A 257 18.79 10.45 3.09
CA LYS A 257 19.38 11.70 2.57
C LYS A 257 18.34 12.61 1.91
N GLU A 258 17.33 12.06 1.21
CA GLU A 258 16.27 12.85 0.57
C GLU A 258 15.24 13.38 1.57
N VAL A 259 15.04 12.69 2.69
CA VAL A 259 14.04 13.07 3.71
C VAL A 259 14.57 14.19 4.60
N PHE A 260 15.89 14.21 4.85
CA PHE A 260 16.57 15.23 5.65
C PHE A 260 17.10 16.43 4.86
N ALA A 261 17.22 16.33 3.52
CA ALA A 261 17.59 17.43 2.63
C ALA A 261 16.43 18.42 2.40
N GLY A 262 16.04 19.15 3.44
CA GLY A 262 15.22 20.34 3.31
C GLY A 262 16.10 21.52 2.89
N GLU A 263 16.20 21.75 1.58
CA GLU A 263 16.67 22.95 0.87
C GLU A 263 17.27 24.11 1.71
N GLU A 264 18.59 24.29 1.63
CA GLU A 264 19.20 25.63 1.71
C GLU A 264 18.72 26.47 0.52
N LYS A 265 17.47 26.93 0.53
CA LYS A 265 17.06 28.02 -0.37
C LYS A 265 17.41 29.34 0.29
N GLN A 266 18.55 29.91 -0.12
CA GLN A 266 18.87 31.31 0.08
C GLN A 266 17.63 32.17 -0.21
N LYS A 267 17.16 32.89 0.80
CA LYS A 267 16.07 33.87 0.66
C LYS A 267 16.57 35.02 -0.21
N ASN A 268 16.32 34.96 -1.52
CA ASN A 268 16.45 36.14 -2.38
C ASN A 268 15.29 37.09 -2.08
N VAL A 269 15.51 38.01 -1.15
CA VAL A 269 14.69 39.21 -0.94
C VAL A 269 14.78 40.04 -2.22
N ARG A 270 13.67 40.16 -2.95
CA ARG A 270 13.60 41.08 -4.09
C ARG A 270 13.40 42.50 -3.57
N VAL A 271 14.44 43.32 -3.65
CA VAL A 271 14.33 44.78 -3.51
C VAL A 271 13.78 45.32 -4.82
N ILE A 272 12.56 45.89 -4.78
CA ILE A 272 12.00 46.64 -5.90
C ILE A 272 12.59 48.04 -5.82
N LYS A 273 13.39 48.43 -6.83
CA LYS A 273 13.78 49.84 -7.01
C LYS A 273 12.64 50.56 -7.74
N VAL A 274 12.23 51.69 -7.17
CA VAL A 274 11.28 52.67 -7.73
C VAL A 274 11.87 53.30 -8.98
#